data_AF-A0A7W1IAM7-F1
#
_entry.id   AF-A0A7W1IAM7-F1
#
_cell.length_a   1.000
_cell.length_b   1.000
_cell.length_c   1.000
_cell.angle_alpha   90.00
_cell.angle_beta   90.00
_cell.angle_gamma   90.00
#
_symmetry.space_group_name_H-M   'P 1'
#
loop_
_entity.id
_entity.type
_entity.pdbx_description
1 polymer ?
#
loop_
_entity_poly.entity_id
_entity_poly.type
_entity_poly.pdbx_seq_one_letter_code
_entity_poly.pdbx_strand_id
1 'polypeptide(L)'
;MKTNEEGRVRPERIAILEAQVLEAQRVINELHSRDALKTQFLSNISHDLRTPLTAIITHAEILRDGMLGELNDRQTQSLAGIITGGRQLLDMIGEILIYAKGAGSQLDLNVSDFAISEVIDHVLAVNEPLAAKKGLAV
;
A
#
# COMPACT_ATOMS: atom_id res chain seq x y z
N MET A 1 -16.26 -50.94 41.17
CA MET A 1 -17.23 -50.03 40.54
C MET A 1 -16.65 -48.61 40.38
N LYS A 2 -15.48 -48.46 39.74
CA LYS A 2 -14.79 -47.16 39.51
C LYS A 2 -14.29 -46.95 38.07
N THR A 3 -14.55 -47.89 37.16
CA THR A 3 -13.99 -47.92 35.81
C THR A 3 -14.85 -47.29 34.71
N ASN A 4 -16.01 -46.71 35.05
CA ASN A 4 -16.96 -46.16 34.06
C ASN A 4 -16.96 -44.62 33.96
N GLU A 5 -16.29 -43.91 34.88
CA GLU A 5 -16.22 -42.44 34.85
C GLU A 5 -15.06 -41.94 33.99
N GLU A 6 -13.86 -42.55 34.08
CA GLU A 6 -12.69 -42.15 33.30
C GLU A 6 -12.85 -42.36 31.78
N GLY A 7 -13.62 -43.37 31.37
CA GLY A 7 -13.93 -43.65 29.96
C GLY A 7 -14.98 -42.70 29.35
N ARG A 8 -15.80 -42.04 30.17
CA ARG A 8 -16.81 -41.05 29.76
C ARG A 8 -16.25 -39.62 29.73
N VAL A 9 -15.36 -39.31 30.67
CA VAL A 9 -14.71 -37.99 30.80
C VAL A 9 -13.76 -37.69 29.63
N ARG A 10 -13.13 -38.71 29.02
CA ARG A 10 -12.27 -38.53 27.82
C ARG A 10 -13.05 -38.07 26.57
N PRO A 11 -14.14 -38.74 26.16
CA PRO A 11 -14.98 -38.29 25.05
C PRO A 11 -15.55 -36.89 25.26
N GLU A 12 -16.03 -36.57 26.48
CA GLU A 12 -16.55 -35.24 26.79
C GLU A 12 -15.48 -34.15 26.69
N ARG A 13 -14.26 -34.41 27.20
CA ARG A 13 -13.12 -33.48 27.03
C ARG A 13 -12.73 -33.28 25.57
N ILE A 14 -12.72 -34.35 24.77
CA ILE A 14 -12.42 -34.26 23.34
C ILE A 14 -13.49 -33.43 22.62
N ALA A 15 -14.77 -33.68 22.88
CA ALA A 15 -15.86 -32.92 22.28
C ALA A 15 -15.82 -31.42 22.65
N ILE A 16 -15.47 -31.08 23.90
CA ILE A 16 -15.28 -29.69 24.32
C ILE A 16 -14.09 -29.05 23.60
N LEU A 17 -12.96 -29.75 23.46
CA LEU A 17 -11.80 -29.26 22.73
C LEU A 17 -12.10 -29.05 21.24
N GLU A 18 -12.81 -29.97 20.61
CA GLU A 18 -13.24 -29.85 19.21
C GLU A 18 -14.16 -28.64 19.00
N ALA A 19 -15.12 -28.43 19.91
CA ALA A 19 -15.99 -27.25 19.89
C ALA A 19 -15.20 -25.94 20.06
N GLN A 20 -14.19 -25.93 20.94
CA GLN A 20 -13.31 -24.77 21.13
C GLN A 20 -12.45 -24.48 19.90
N VAL A 21 -11.89 -25.50 19.25
CA VAL A 21 -11.12 -25.34 18.01
C VAL A 21 -12.01 -24.82 16.89
N LEU A 22 -13.23 -25.35 16.77
CA LEU A 22 -14.19 -24.89 15.75
C LEU A 22 -14.58 -23.43 15.96
N GLU A 23 -14.86 -23.02 17.20
CA GLU A 23 -15.18 -21.62 17.51
C GLU A 23 -13.96 -20.71 17.29
N ALA A 24 -12.77 -21.13 17.69
CA ALA A 24 -11.54 -20.39 17.42
C ALA A 24 -11.32 -20.19 15.91
N GLN A 25 -11.54 -21.25 15.10
CA GLN A 25 -11.44 -21.16 13.65
C GLN A 25 -12.49 -20.23 13.05
N ARG A 26 -13.72 -20.23 13.58
CA ARG A 26 -14.78 -19.30 13.17
C ARG A 26 -14.37 -17.85 13.42
N VAL A 27 -13.86 -17.56 14.61
CA VAL A 27 -13.38 -16.21 14.97
C VAL A 27 -12.19 -15.78 14.11
N ILE A 28 -11.23 -16.67 13.86
CA ILE A 28 -10.09 -16.40 12.97
C ILE A 28 -10.56 -16.06 11.55
N ASN A 29 -11.49 -16.85 11.00
CA ASN A 29 -12.02 -16.60 9.66
C ASN A 29 -12.79 -15.27 9.59
N GLU A 30 -13.53 -14.93 10.64
CA GLU A 30 -14.23 -13.65 10.75
C GLU A 30 -13.25 -12.47 10.80
N LEU A 31 -12.16 -12.60 11.57
CA LEU A 31 -11.11 -11.59 11.64
C LEU A 31 -10.42 -11.40 10.28
N HIS A 32 -10.05 -12.49 9.60
CA HIS A 32 -9.43 -12.42 8.26
C HIS A 32 -10.35 -11.75 7.24
N SER A 33 -11.65 -12.04 7.27
CA SER A 33 -12.64 -11.40 6.40
C SER A 33 -12.71 -9.89 6.65
N ARG A 34 -12.71 -9.47 7.92
CA ARG A 34 -12.73 -8.04 8.29
C ARG A 34 -11.45 -7.32 7.90
N ASP A 35 -10.29 -7.96 8.05
CA ASP A 35 -9.00 -7.40 7.63
C ASP A 35 -8.90 -7.28 6.11
N ALA A 36 -9.40 -8.26 5.36
CA ALA A 36 -9.48 -8.20 3.90
C ALA A 36 -10.36 -7.03 3.44
N LEU A 37 -11.54 -6.86 4.04
CA LEU A 37 -12.44 -5.74 3.74
C LEU A 37 -11.82 -4.38 4.06
N LYS A 38 -11.15 -4.26 5.20
CA LYS A 38 -10.42 -3.04 5.59
C LYS A 38 -9.32 -2.72 4.58
N THR A 39 -8.56 -3.71 4.16
CA THR A 39 -7.46 -3.57 3.20
C THR A 39 -7.98 -3.16 1.83
N GLN A 40 -9.04 -3.81 1.35
CA GLN A 40 -9.68 -3.48 0.08
C GLN A 40 -10.22 -2.04 0.09
N PHE A 41 -10.91 -1.65 1.17
CA PHE A 41 -11.42 -0.29 1.32
C PHE A 41 -10.29 0.75 1.24
N LEU A 42 -9.21 0.55 1.99
CA LEU A 42 -8.09 1.49 2.01
C LEU A 42 -7.33 1.52 0.67
N SER A 43 -7.22 0.38 -0.02
CA SER A 43 -6.64 0.31 -1.36
C SER A 43 -7.44 1.12 -2.37
N ASN A 44 -8.77 1.00 -2.35
CA ASN A 44 -9.65 1.76 -3.25
C ASN A 44 -9.55 3.26 -3.01
N ILE A 45 -9.66 3.70 -1.75
CA ILE A 45 -9.53 5.12 -1.40
C ILE A 45 -8.15 5.66 -1.79
N SER A 46 -7.08 4.88 -1.59
CA SER A 46 -5.73 5.30 -1.97
C SER A 46 -5.61 5.54 -3.48
N HIS A 47 -6.21 4.68 -4.30
CA HIS A 47 -6.26 4.86 -5.75
C HIS A 47 -7.07 6.09 -6.14
N ASP A 48 -8.25 6.26 -5.55
CA ASP A 48 -9.16 7.37 -5.84
C ASP A 48 -8.59 8.73 -5.41
N LEU A 49 -7.73 8.76 -4.39
CA LEU A 49 -7.00 9.96 -3.98
C LEU A 49 -5.74 10.22 -4.82
N ARG A 50 -5.03 9.18 -5.26
CA ARG A 50 -3.81 9.32 -6.05
C ARG A 50 -4.07 10.05 -7.37
N THR A 51 -5.16 9.71 -8.04
CA THR A 51 -5.52 10.29 -9.36
C THR A 51 -5.67 11.83 -9.32
N PRO A 52 -6.57 12.42 -8.50
CA PRO A 52 -6.72 13.87 -8.44
C PRO A 52 -5.48 14.57 -7.87
N LEU A 53 -4.78 13.95 -6.92
CA LEU A 53 -3.58 14.53 -6.34
C LEU A 53 -2.42 14.59 -7.33
N THR A 54 -2.24 13.53 -8.13
CA THR A 54 -1.27 13.50 -9.22
C THR A 54 -1.60 14.58 -10.25
N ALA A 55 -2.87 14.74 -10.62
CA ALA A 55 -3.28 15.81 -11.54
C ALA A 55 -2.94 17.20 -10.99
N ILE A 56 -3.22 17.48 -9.72
CA ILE A 56 -2.86 18.77 -9.07
C ILE A 56 -1.35 19.02 -9.15
N ILE A 57 -0.54 18.01 -8.83
CA ILE A 57 0.93 18.12 -8.87
C ILE A 57 1.39 18.38 -10.31
N THR A 58 0.91 17.59 -11.29
CA THR A 58 1.27 17.76 -12.70
C THR A 58 0.89 19.16 -13.21
N HIS A 59 -0.30 19.67 -12.89
CA HIS A 59 -0.69 21.03 -13.28
C HIS A 59 0.20 22.09 -12.62
N ALA A 60 0.58 21.90 -11.36
CA ALA A 60 1.51 22.80 -10.67
C ALA A 60 2.92 22.75 -11.29
N GLU A 61 3.38 21.57 -11.73
CA GLU A 61 4.65 21.39 -12.43
C GLU A 61 4.63 22.05 -13.82
N ILE A 62 3.56 21.88 -14.60
CA ILE A 62 3.37 22.55 -15.90
C ILE A 62 3.45 24.08 -15.75
N LEU A 63 2.82 24.64 -14.70
CA LEU A 63 2.90 26.07 -14.40
C LEU A 63 4.34 26.47 -14.03
N ARG A 64 4.97 25.73 -13.12
CA ARG A 64 6.34 25.99 -12.65
C ARG A 64 7.35 25.97 -13.80
N ASP A 65 7.14 25.08 -14.77
CA ASP A 65 8.06 24.87 -15.90
C ASP A 65 7.84 25.91 -17.03
N GLY A 66 6.97 26.92 -16.80
CA GLY A 66 6.77 28.06 -17.70
C GLY A 66 5.97 27.73 -18.96
N MET A 67 5.41 26.51 -19.06
CA MET A 67 4.67 26.05 -20.24
C MET A 67 3.38 26.84 -20.48
N LEU A 68 2.87 27.54 -19.46
CA LEU A 68 1.66 28.36 -19.51
C LEU A 68 1.94 29.86 -19.30
N GLY A 69 3.21 30.28 -19.42
CA GLY A 69 3.64 31.67 -19.29
C GLY A 69 4.58 31.91 -18.13
N GLU A 70 5.10 33.14 -18.03
CA GLU A 70 6.03 33.53 -16.98
C GLU A 70 5.35 33.70 -15.62
N LEU A 71 6.07 33.33 -14.57
CA LEU A 71 5.63 33.43 -13.19
C LEU A 71 6.46 34.47 -12.44
N ASN A 72 5.82 35.20 -11.53
CA ASN A 72 6.55 36.02 -10.56
C ASN A 72 7.07 35.16 -9.39
N ASP A 73 7.99 35.72 -8.61
CA ASP A 73 8.65 35.01 -7.51
C ASP A 73 7.66 34.42 -6.48
N ARG A 74 6.58 35.14 -6.17
CA ARG A 74 5.56 34.67 -5.21
C ARG A 74 4.78 33.47 -5.75
N GLN A 75 4.46 33.47 -7.04
CA GLN A 75 3.81 32.35 -7.71
C GLN A 75 4.73 31.12 -7.71
N THR A 76 6.00 31.30 -8.07
CA THR A 76 7.00 30.24 -8.05
C THR A 76 7.15 29.61 -6.66
N GLN A 77 7.23 30.43 -5.61
CA GLN A 77 7.32 29.95 -4.23
C GLN A 77 6.04 29.21 -3.78
N SER A 78 4.88 29.70 -4.17
CA SER A 78 3.59 29.05 -3.88
C SER A 78 3.49 27.67 -4.54
N LEU A 79 3.86 27.58 -5.83
CA LEU A 79 3.87 26.31 -6.57
C LEU A 79 4.84 25.30 -5.97
N ALA A 80 6.01 25.74 -5.52
CA ALA A 80 6.95 24.86 -4.81
C ALA A 80 6.33 24.26 -3.54
N GLY A 81 5.55 25.05 -2.79
CA GLY A 81 4.79 24.58 -1.63
C GLY A 81 3.72 23.55 -2.02
N ILE A 82 2.92 23.84 -3.06
CA ILE A 82 1.87 22.92 -3.56
C ILE A 82 2.47 21.58 -3.99
N ILE A 83 3.55 21.59 -4.77
CA ILE A 83 4.21 20.38 -5.26
C ILE A 83 4.79 19.58 -4.09
N THR A 84 5.47 20.25 -3.15
CA THR A 84 6.07 19.59 -1.99
C THR A 84 5.00 18.96 -1.11
N GLY A 85 3.93 19.70 -0.77
CA GLY A 85 2.82 19.19 0.05
C GLY A 85 2.05 18.07 -0.65
N GLY A 86 1.84 18.17 -1.96
CA GLY A 86 1.19 17.12 -2.74
C GLY A 86 1.98 15.80 -2.73
N ARG A 87 3.31 15.88 -2.88
CA ARG A 87 4.19 14.70 -2.81
C ARG A 87 4.20 14.08 -1.41
N GLN A 88 4.32 14.91 -0.36
CA GLN A 88 4.22 14.44 1.03
C GLN A 88 2.90 13.72 1.32
N LEU A 89 1.79 14.21 0.76
CA LEU A 89 0.49 13.58 0.93
C LEU A 89 0.40 12.24 0.17
N LEU A 90 0.96 12.14 -1.03
CA LEU A 90 1.07 10.86 -1.76
C LEU A 90 1.86 9.82 -0.95
N ASP A 91 2.98 10.22 -0.37
CA ASP A 91 3.81 9.34 0.46
C ASP A 91 3.03 8.85 1.68
N MET A 92 2.36 9.76 2.38
CA MET A 92 1.53 9.43 3.56
C MET A 92 0.38 8.47 3.23
N ILE A 93 -0.27 8.64 2.07
CA ILE A 93 -1.29 7.69 1.59
C ILE A 93 -0.67 6.31 1.36
N GLY A 94 0.53 6.25 0.79
CA GLY A 94 1.29 5.01 0.61
C GLY A 94 1.61 4.31 1.93
N GLU A 95 2.09 5.06 2.92
CA GLU A 95 2.39 4.54 4.26
C GLU A 95 1.15 3.97 4.97
N ILE A 96 0.01 4.66 4.87
CA ILE A 96 -1.28 4.18 5.43
C ILE A 96 -1.69 2.86 4.78
N LEU A 97 -1.50 2.69 3.47
CA LEU A 97 -1.81 1.45 2.78
C LEU A 97 -0.89 0.30 3.23
N ILE A 98 0.41 0.56 3.39
CA ILE A 98 1.37 -0.43 3.92
C ILE A 98 0.98 -0.84 5.34
N TYR A 99 0.65 0.12 6.19
CA TYR A 99 0.17 -0.14 7.55
C TYR A 99 -1.14 -0.95 7.55
N ALA A 100 -2.08 -0.61 6.66
CA ALA A 100 -3.36 -1.29 6.53
C ALA A 100 -3.24 -2.77 6.16
N LYS A 101 -2.29 -3.07 5.26
CA LYS A 101 -1.95 -4.44 4.87
C LYS A 101 -1.25 -5.21 6.00
N GLY A 102 -0.73 -4.52 7.01
CA GLY A 102 0.06 -5.11 8.10
C GLY A 102 1.47 -5.44 7.62
N ALA A 103 2.48 -5.03 8.40
CA ALA A 103 3.90 -5.23 8.11
C ALA A 103 4.37 -6.69 7.96
N GLY A 104 3.46 -7.66 8.07
CA GLY A 104 3.69 -9.10 7.90
C GLY A 104 2.76 -9.77 6.89
N SER A 105 1.89 -9.05 6.18
CA SER A 105 1.23 -9.66 5.01
C SER A 105 2.27 -9.83 3.92
N GLN A 106 2.33 -11.04 3.39
CA GLN A 106 3.12 -11.41 2.22
C GLN A 106 3.00 -10.29 1.17
N LEU A 107 4.13 -9.75 0.73
CA LEU A 107 4.18 -9.14 -0.60
C LEU A 107 3.60 -10.21 -1.54
N ASP A 108 2.39 -9.97 -2.04
CA ASP A 108 1.81 -10.79 -3.11
C ASP A 108 2.67 -10.55 -4.35
N LEU A 109 3.76 -11.31 -4.43
CA LEU A 109 4.67 -11.30 -5.55
C LEU A 109 3.97 -12.02 -6.68
N ASN A 110 3.55 -11.27 -7.69
CA ASN A 110 3.12 -11.85 -8.94
C ASN A 110 4.36 -12.26 -9.73
N VAL A 111 4.76 -13.53 -9.60
CA VAL A 111 5.94 -14.07 -10.27
C VAL A 111 5.62 -14.30 -11.74
N SER A 112 6.32 -13.60 -12.62
CA SER A 112 6.25 -13.76 -14.07
C SER A 112 7.65 -13.70 -14.68
N ASP A 113 7.82 -14.29 -15.86
CA ASP A 113 9.02 -14.06 -16.66
C ASP A 113 9.05 -12.60 -17.14
N PHE A 114 10.22 -11.97 -17.09
CA PHE A 114 10.44 -10.62 -17.61
C PHE A 114 11.88 -10.46 -18.09
N ALA A 115 12.10 -9.53 -19.02
CA ALA A 115 13.43 -9.17 -19.46
C ALA A 115 14.04 -8.12 -18.51
N ILE A 116 15.17 -8.46 -17.87
CA ILE A 116 15.83 -7.53 -16.95
C ILE A 116 16.32 -6.25 -17.65
N SER A 117 16.63 -6.33 -18.94
CA SER A 117 16.98 -5.17 -19.76
C SER A 117 15.86 -4.14 -19.80
N GLU A 118 14.61 -4.57 -19.95
CA GLU A 118 13.45 -3.66 -20.00
C GLU A 118 13.25 -2.93 -18.66
N VAL A 119 13.49 -3.61 -17.55
CA VAL A 119 13.44 -3.00 -16.21
C VAL A 119 14.54 -1.95 -16.06
N ILE A 120 15.76 -2.27 -16.50
CA ILE A 120 16.88 -1.33 -16.47
C ILE A 120 16.57 -0.11 -17.34
N ASP A 121 16.14 -0.31 -18.58
CA ASP A 121 15.78 0.78 -19.50
C ASP A 121 14.70 1.69 -18.91
N HIS A 122 13.70 1.10 -18.25
CA HIS A 122 12.65 1.86 -17.58
C HIS A 122 13.19 2.69 -16.41
N VAL A 123 14.08 2.11 -15.58
CA VAL A 123 14.72 2.82 -14.47
C VAL A 123 15.60 3.95 -14.98
N LEU A 124 16.37 3.73 -16.05
CA LEU A 124 17.22 4.77 -16.67
C LEU A 124 16.33 5.91 -17.19
N ALA A 125 15.30 5.61 -17.97
CA ALA A 125 14.39 6.61 -18.55
C ALA A 125 13.69 7.48 -17.49
N VAL A 126 13.29 6.89 -16.36
CA VAL A 126 12.66 7.62 -15.25
C VAL A 126 13.66 8.56 -14.55
N ASN A 127 14.93 8.18 -14.47
CA ASN A 127 15.95 8.93 -13.73
C ASN A 127 16.79 9.88 -14.61
N GLU A 128 16.78 9.71 -15.92
CA GLU A 128 17.54 10.53 -16.88
C GLU A 128 17.25 12.05 -16.73
N PRO A 129 16.00 12.52 -16.55
CA PRO A 129 15.73 13.94 -16.33
C PRO A 129 16.35 14.46 -15.02
N LEU A 130 16.33 13.64 -13.96
CA LEU A 130 16.87 14.00 -12.65
C LEU A 130 18.41 14.02 -12.67
N ALA A 131 19.02 13.09 -13.39
CA ALA A 131 20.47 13.02 -13.53
C ALA A 131 21.01 14.13 -14.44
N ALA A 132 20.34 14.42 -15.56
CA ALA A 132 20.66 15.57 -16.40
C ALA A 132 20.61 16.89 -15.61
N LYS A 133 19.56 17.07 -14.77
CA LYS A 133 19.45 18.22 -13.86
C LYS A 133 20.61 18.34 -12.86
N LYS A 134 21.24 17.22 -12.49
CA LYS A 134 22.37 17.15 -11.56
C LYS A 134 23.74 17.06 -12.26
N GLY A 135 23.78 17.03 -13.60
CA GLY A 135 25.01 16.86 -14.37
C GLY A 135 25.66 15.48 -14.20
N LEU A 136 24.87 14.45 -13.90
CA LEU A 136 25.32 13.07 -13.71
C LEU A 136 25.04 12.25 -14.97
N ALA A 137 25.97 11.37 -15.33
CA ALA A 137 25.75 10.38 -16.39
C ALA A 137 24.96 9.20 -15.84
N VAL A 138 24.04 8.67 -16.65
CA VAL A 138 23.18 7.52 -16.37
C VAL A 138 23.30 6.55 -17.54
#